data_AF-A0A6L8BCZ1-F1
#
_entry.id   AF-A0A6L8BCZ1-F1
#
_cell.length_a   1.000
_cell.length_b   1.000
_cell.length_c   1.000
_cell.angle_alpha   90.00
_cell.angle_beta   90.00
_cell.angle_gamma   90.00
#
_symmetry.space_group_name_H-M   'P 1'
#
loop_
_entity.id
_entity.type
_entity.pdbx_description
1 polymer ?
#
loop_
_entity_poly.entity_id
_entity_poly.type
_entity_poly.pdbx_seq_one_letter_code
_entity_poly.pdbx_strand_id
1 'polypeptide(L)'
;MQKEVAALVRLAQGDADGAVRFMDEALAIVATIRPPNGAADPVKPAYELYGEILLELGRPADAAAKFETSLLRMPNRPRSVLGLARALEQMGDAEGAAEQYEILNAIWDGRDSFTGLQEARRFLMSRN
;
A
#
# COMPACT_ATOMS: atom_id res chain seq x y z
N MET A 1 -14.06 -8.64 2.89
CA MET A 1 -14.63 -7.46 2.20
C MET A 1 -15.61 -6.63 3.03
N GLN A 2 -16.55 -7.19 3.81
CA GLN A 2 -17.51 -6.34 4.57
C GLN A 2 -16.82 -5.36 5.52
N LYS A 3 -15.77 -5.79 6.22
CA LYS A 3 -15.03 -4.96 7.18
C LYS A 3 -14.20 -3.88 6.48
N GLU A 4 -13.59 -4.22 5.36
CA GLU A 4 -12.84 -3.32 4.48
C GLU A 4 -13.73 -2.19 3.95
N VAL A 5 -14.96 -2.51 3.52
CA VAL A 5 -15.94 -1.49 3.09
C VAL A 5 -16.38 -0.62 4.27
N ALA A 6 -16.62 -1.21 5.44
CA ALA A 6 -16.98 -0.45 6.64
C ALA A 6 -15.85 0.51 7.04
N ALA A 7 -14.59 0.10 6.92
CA ALA A 7 -13.45 0.96 7.20
C ALA A 7 -13.41 2.20 6.28
N LEU A 8 -13.62 2.00 4.98
CA LEU A 8 -13.69 3.11 4.01
C LEU A 8 -14.84 4.08 4.29
N VAL A 9 -16.00 3.56 4.70
CA VAL A 9 -17.14 4.41 5.09
C VAL A 9 -16.79 5.26 6.32
N ARG A 10 -16.13 4.69 7.33
CA ARG A 10 -15.69 5.44 8.51
C ARG A 10 -14.64 6.49 8.16
N LEU A 11 -13.66 6.14 7.33
CA LEU A 11 -12.65 7.07 6.86
C LEU A 11 -13.29 8.28 6.15
N ALA A 12 -14.23 8.03 5.23
CA ALA A 12 -14.95 9.09 4.52
C ALA A 12 -15.81 9.97 5.44
N GLN A 13 -16.18 9.46 6.62
CA GLN A 13 -16.89 10.21 7.67
C GLN A 13 -15.95 10.98 8.60
N GLY A 14 -14.63 10.88 8.43
CA GLY A 14 -13.63 11.43 9.34
C GLY A 14 -13.43 10.62 10.63
N ASP A 15 -14.03 9.44 10.73
CA ASP A 15 -13.90 8.52 11.88
C ASP A 15 -12.66 7.64 11.69
N ALA A 16 -11.49 8.22 11.97
CA ALA A 16 -10.19 7.55 11.84
C ALA A 16 -10.11 6.28 12.72
N ASP A 17 -10.54 6.36 13.97
CA ASP A 17 -10.51 5.24 14.91
C ASP A 17 -11.43 4.10 14.45
N GLY A 18 -12.62 4.44 13.95
CA GLY A 18 -13.54 3.47 13.37
C GLY A 18 -12.96 2.79 12.13
N ALA A 19 -12.27 3.54 11.26
CA ALA A 19 -11.63 3.00 10.07
C ALA A 19 -10.53 1.97 10.44
N VAL A 20 -9.64 2.36 11.35
CA VAL A 20 -8.56 1.52 11.88
C VAL A 20 -9.12 0.26 12.53
N ARG A 21 -10.11 0.38 13.42
CA ARG A 21 -10.74 -0.77 14.08
C ARG A 21 -11.33 -1.76 13.09
N PHE A 22 -12.04 -1.29 12.07
CA PHE A 22 -12.59 -2.19 11.05
C PHE A 22 -11.51 -2.86 10.20
N MET A 23 -10.40 -2.18 9.93
CA MET A 23 -9.26 -2.81 9.25
C MET A 23 -8.56 -3.85 10.13
N ASP A 24 -8.42 -3.62 11.42
CA ASP A 24 -7.89 -4.62 12.35
C ASP A 24 -8.79 -5.87 12.40
N GLU A 25 -10.12 -5.68 12.45
CA GLU A 25 -11.09 -6.78 12.35
C GLU A 25 -10.98 -7.51 10.99
N ALA A 26 -10.77 -6.78 9.89
CA ALA A 26 -10.56 -7.38 8.57
C ALA A 26 -9.28 -8.24 8.55
N LEU A 27 -8.18 -7.72 9.09
CA LEU A 27 -6.91 -8.43 9.16
C LEU A 27 -6.96 -9.65 10.08
N ALA A 28 -7.71 -9.59 11.18
CA ALA A 28 -7.94 -10.76 12.03
C ALA A 28 -8.58 -11.91 11.25
N ILE A 29 -9.52 -11.62 10.36
CA ILE A 29 -10.11 -12.62 9.46
C ILE A 29 -9.08 -13.11 8.44
N VAL A 30 -8.38 -12.19 7.76
CA VAL A 30 -7.38 -12.54 6.73
C VAL A 30 -6.19 -13.34 7.29
N ALA A 31 -5.84 -13.15 8.56
CA ALA A 31 -4.80 -13.91 9.23
C ALA A 31 -5.17 -15.39 9.43
N THR A 32 -6.47 -15.71 9.49
CA THR A 32 -6.93 -17.12 9.54
C THR A 32 -6.91 -17.79 8.17
N ILE A 33 -6.84 -17.01 7.09
CA ILE A 33 -6.81 -17.50 5.72
C ILE A 33 -5.35 -17.69 5.28
N ARG A 34 -5.00 -18.93 4.93
CA ARG A 34 -3.69 -19.26 4.35
C ARG A 34 -3.40 -18.30 3.17
N PRO A 35 -2.16 -17.81 3.01
CA PRO A 35 -1.77 -17.09 1.81
C PRO A 35 -2.21 -17.85 0.54
N PRO A 36 -2.67 -17.12 -0.49
CA PRO A 36 -3.15 -17.77 -1.71
C PRO A 36 -2.07 -18.68 -2.31
N ASN A 37 -2.44 -19.94 -2.58
CA ASN A 37 -1.59 -20.87 -3.30
C ASN A 37 -1.83 -20.63 -4.81
N GLY A 38 -0.91 -19.92 -5.47
CA GLY A 38 -1.09 -19.53 -6.88
C GLY A 38 -2.08 -18.36 -7.05
N ALA A 39 -2.65 -18.22 -8.25
CA ALA A 39 -3.34 -17.01 -8.72
C ALA A 39 -4.74 -16.74 -8.12
N ALA A 40 -4.90 -16.87 -6.81
CA ALA A 40 -5.99 -16.20 -6.10
C ALA A 40 -5.52 -14.77 -5.77
N ASP A 41 -5.72 -13.86 -6.72
CA ASP A 41 -5.48 -12.42 -6.53
C ASP A 41 -6.77 -11.76 -6.03
N PRO A 42 -6.88 -11.43 -4.73
CA PRO A 42 -8.06 -10.72 -4.24
C PRO A 42 -8.11 -9.34 -4.92
N VAL A 43 -9.32 -8.94 -5.38
CA VAL A 43 -9.54 -7.65 -6.07
C VAL A 43 -8.86 -6.47 -5.38
N LYS A 44 -8.88 -6.44 -4.04
CA LYS A 44 -8.10 -5.53 -3.22
C LYS A 44 -7.52 -6.29 -2.01
N PRO A 45 -6.20 -6.47 -1.91
CA PRO A 45 -5.59 -7.08 -0.72
C PRO A 45 -5.82 -6.23 0.52
N ALA A 46 -6.22 -6.86 1.63
CA ALA A 46 -6.57 -6.12 2.86
C ALA A 46 -5.38 -5.33 3.45
N TYR A 47 -4.17 -5.89 3.37
CA TYR A 47 -2.95 -5.19 3.81
C TYR A 47 -2.64 -3.96 2.95
N GLU A 48 -2.79 -4.04 1.63
CA GLU A 48 -2.64 -2.90 0.71
C GLU A 48 -3.66 -1.80 1.03
N LEU A 49 -4.94 -2.17 1.20
CA LEU A 49 -5.97 -1.21 1.58
C LEU A 49 -5.67 -0.53 2.91
N TYR A 50 -5.20 -1.29 3.91
CA TYR A 50 -4.91 -0.71 5.21
C TYR A 50 -3.74 0.26 5.13
N GLY A 51 -2.69 -0.07 4.37
CA GLY A 51 -1.59 0.85 4.12
C GLY A 51 -2.05 2.17 3.48
N GLU A 52 -2.96 2.12 2.50
CA GLU A 52 -3.53 3.32 1.88
C GLU A 52 -4.31 4.18 2.89
N ILE A 53 -5.16 3.55 3.72
CA ILE A 53 -5.91 4.24 4.79
C ILE A 53 -4.95 4.89 5.78
N LEU A 54 -3.88 4.18 6.18
CA LEU A 54 -2.91 4.70 7.14
C LEU A 54 -2.10 5.88 6.58
N LEU A 55 -1.77 5.87 5.29
CA LEU A 55 -1.18 7.04 4.62
C LEU A 55 -2.12 8.24 4.62
N GLU A 56 -3.40 8.03 4.32
CA GLU A 56 -4.41 9.10 4.35
C GLU A 56 -4.56 9.71 5.75
N LEU A 57 -4.39 8.88 6.79
CA LEU A 57 -4.40 9.29 8.20
C LEU A 57 -3.06 9.86 8.70
N GLY A 58 -2.04 10.01 7.84
CA GLY A 58 -0.73 10.55 8.22
C GLY A 58 0.08 9.61 9.13
N ARG A 59 -0.10 8.30 9.00
CA ARG A 59 0.59 7.25 9.77
C ARG A 59 1.54 6.43 8.87
N PRO A 60 2.60 7.04 8.33
CA PRO A 60 3.42 6.41 7.29
C PRO A 60 4.20 5.19 7.79
N ALA A 61 4.69 5.19 9.04
CA ALA A 61 5.39 4.03 9.59
C ALA A 61 4.48 2.78 9.69
N ASP A 62 3.24 2.96 10.16
CA ASP A 62 2.27 1.87 10.20
C ASP A 62 1.89 1.42 8.79
N ALA A 63 1.75 2.37 7.86
CA ALA A 63 1.45 2.08 6.46
C ALA A 63 2.54 1.24 5.79
N ALA A 64 3.81 1.60 5.97
CA ALA A 64 4.97 0.87 5.45
C ALA A 64 4.90 -0.61 5.89
N ALA A 65 4.69 -0.87 7.17
CA ALA A 65 4.56 -2.24 7.70
C ALA A 65 3.41 -3.04 7.04
N LYS A 66 2.29 -2.37 6.71
CA LYS A 66 1.18 -3.03 5.98
C LYS A 66 1.55 -3.31 4.53
N PHE A 67 2.21 -2.39 3.84
CA PHE A 67 2.65 -2.61 2.46
C PHE A 67 3.73 -3.70 2.36
N GLU A 68 4.69 -3.73 3.27
CA GLU A 68 5.68 -4.80 3.38
C GLU A 68 4.99 -6.17 3.55
N THR A 69 4.03 -6.27 4.47
CA THR A 69 3.25 -7.50 4.65
C THR A 69 2.46 -7.86 3.39
N SER A 70 1.91 -6.86 2.68
CA SER A 70 1.25 -7.08 1.41
C SER A 70 2.22 -7.64 0.36
N LEU A 71 3.45 -7.15 0.29
CA LEU A 71 4.46 -7.58 -0.67
C LEU A 71 5.04 -8.96 -0.34
N LEU A 72 5.11 -9.34 0.95
CA LEU A 72 5.43 -10.72 1.35
C LEU A 72 4.38 -11.72 0.86
N ARG A 73 3.09 -11.34 0.90
CA ARG A 73 2.00 -12.20 0.43
C ARG A 73 1.84 -12.17 -1.10
N MET A 74 2.18 -11.04 -1.72
CA MET A 74 2.01 -10.78 -3.14
C MET A 74 3.21 -10.00 -3.69
N PRO A 75 4.33 -10.69 -3.98
CA PRO A 75 5.54 -10.06 -4.49
C PRO A 75 5.26 -9.28 -5.79
N ASN A 76 5.93 -8.15 -5.97
CA ASN A 76 5.81 -7.27 -7.14
C ASN A 76 4.39 -6.72 -7.40
N ARG A 77 3.52 -6.69 -6.39
CA ARG A 77 2.22 -5.99 -6.45
C ARG A 77 2.45 -4.48 -6.62
N PRO A 78 2.18 -3.88 -7.80
CA PRO A 78 2.65 -2.51 -8.08
C PRO A 78 2.03 -1.44 -7.18
N ARG A 79 0.77 -1.64 -6.77
CA ARG A 79 0.06 -0.72 -5.88
C ARG A 79 0.66 -0.72 -4.48
N SER A 80 1.06 -1.88 -3.96
CA SER A 80 1.77 -1.97 -2.67
C SER A 80 3.21 -1.44 -2.75
N VAL A 81 3.92 -1.64 -3.88
CA VAL A 81 5.24 -1.03 -4.09
C VAL A 81 5.14 0.50 -4.07
N LEU A 82 4.18 1.08 -4.82
CA LEU A 82 3.92 2.52 -4.83
C LEU A 82 3.54 3.04 -3.43
N GLY A 83 2.69 2.31 -2.71
CA GLY A 83 2.30 2.66 -1.35
C GLY A 83 3.48 2.67 -0.38
N LEU A 84 4.36 1.66 -0.46
CA LEU A 84 5.57 1.58 0.37
C LEU A 84 6.53 2.74 0.04
N ALA A 85 6.75 3.04 -1.24
CA ALA A 85 7.60 4.17 -1.65
C ALA A 85 7.13 5.49 -1.03
N ARG A 86 5.82 5.78 -1.09
CA ARG A 86 5.22 6.97 -0.49
C ARG A 86 5.33 7.00 1.03
N ALA A 87 5.17 5.84 1.67
CA ALA A 87 5.32 5.73 3.12
C ALA A 87 6.75 6.04 3.57
N LEU A 88 7.74 5.47 2.89
CA LEU A 88 9.16 5.72 3.14
C LEU A 88 9.54 7.18 2.87
N GLU A 89 9.02 7.77 1.80
CA GLU A 89 9.21 9.20 1.51
C GLU A 89 8.67 10.08 2.65
N GLN A 90 7.45 9.83 3.13
CA GLN A 90 6.88 10.58 4.26
C GLN A 90 7.63 10.38 5.59
N MET A 91 8.34 9.26 5.73
CA MET A 91 9.22 8.99 6.87
C MET A 91 10.61 9.65 6.73
N GLY A 92 10.92 10.25 5.57
CA GLY A 92 12.23 10.81 5.27
C GLY A 92 13.27 9.77 4.82
N ASP A 93 12.87 8.51 4.59
CA ASP A 93 13.75 7.48 4.05
C ASP A 93 13.80 7.57 2.53
N ALA A 94 14.57 8.53 2.03
CA ALA A 94 14.70 8.80 0.61
C ALA A 94 15.43 7.68 -0.15
N GLU A 95 16.30 6.91 0.51
CA GLU A 95 16.99 5.77 -0.09
C GLU A 95 16.02 4.61 -0.28
N GLY A 96 15.31 4.21 0.77
CA GLY A 96 14.29 3.16 0.68
C GLY A 96 13.17 3.52 -0.29
N ALA A 97 12.70 4.77 -0.29
CA ALA A 97 11.71 5.23 -1.27
C ALA A 97 12.20 5.10 -2.71
N ALA A 98 13.46 5.45 -2.98
CA ALA A 98 14.05 5.31 -4.31
C ALA A 98 14.11 3.86 -4.78
N GLU A 99 14.53 2.94 -3.91
CA GLU A 99 14.55 1.51 -4.21
C GLU A 99 13.17 1.01 -4.64
N GLN A 100 12.12 1.39 -3.91
CA GLN A 100 10.76 0.99 -4.25
C GLN A 100 10.26 1.65 -5.55
N TYR A 101 10.60 2.92 -5.79
CA TYR A 101 10.25 3.59 -7.05
C TYR A 101 10.97 3.00 -8.27
N GLU A 102 12.21 2.53 -8.12
CA GLU A 102 12.93 1.80 -9.17
C GLU A 102 12.25 0.47 -9.50
N ILE A 103 11.87 -0.29 -8.47
CA ILE A 103 11.08 -1.52 -8.64
C ILE A 103 9.76 -1.22 -9.35
N LEU A 104 9.05 -0.15 -8.96
CA LEU A 104 7.80 0.24 -9.61
C LEU A 104 8.01 0.56 -11.09
N ASN A 105 9.08 1.30 -11.42
CA ASN A 105 9.40 1.64 -12.80
C ASN A 105 9.71 0.40 -13.64
N ALA A 106 10.38 -0.61 -13.07
CA ALA A 106 10.61 -1.88 -13.74
C ALA A 106 9.32 -2.68 -13.96
N ILE A 107 8.40 -2.72 -12.99
CA ILE A 107 7.15 -3.49 -13.11
C ILE A 107 6.16 -2.84 -14.10
N TRP A 108 6.11 -1.50 -14.12
CA TRP A 108 5.21 -0.72 -14.97
C TRP A 108 5.88 -0.14 -16.21
N ASP A 109 6.98 -0.74 -16.67
CA ASP A 109 7.64 -0.29 -17.90
C ASP A 109 6.66 -0.23 -19.09
N GLY A 110 6.77 0.84 -19.88
CA GLY A 110 5.85 1.16 -20.97
C GLY A 110 4.41 1.56 -20.56
N ARG A 111 4.14 1.83 -19.27
CA ARG A 111 2.84 2.31 -18.76
C ARG A 111 2.86 3.79 -18.35
N ASP A 112 3.46 4.63 -19.18
CA ASP A 112 3.77 6.04 -18.88
C ASP A 112 2.56 6.92 -18.49
N SER A 113 1.34 6.49 -18.83
CA SER A 113 0.11 7.20 -18.47
C SER A 113 -0.29 7.03 -17.00
N PHE A 114 0.30 6.08 -16.26
CA PHE A 114 0.01 5.91 -14.84
C PHE A 114 0.68 6.99 -13.99
N THR A 115 -0.13 7.72 -13.22
CA THR A 115 0.33 8.83 -12.37
C THR A 115 1.38 8.39 -11.35
N GLY A 116 1.24 7.19 -10.77
CA GLY A 116 2.24 6.64 -9.84
C GLY A 116 3.60 6.36 -10.50
N LEU A 117 3.63 6.07 -11.80
CA LEU A 117 4.89 5.91 -12.54
C LEU A 117 5.54 7.26 -12.85
N GLN A 118 4.74 8.26 -13.20
CA GLN A 118 5.23 9.64 -13.40
C GLN A 118 5.79 10.22 -12.10
N GLU A 119 5.14 9.94 -10.96
CA GLU A 119 5.62 10.26 -9.62
C GLU A 119 6.98 9.61 -9.35
N ALA A 120 7.10 8.30 -9.53
CA ALA A 120 8.34 7.56 -9.34
C ALA A 120 9.50 8.16 -10.14
N ARG A 121 9.28 8.43 -11.44
CA ARG A 121 10.30 9.01 -12.31
C ARG A 121 10.72 10.42 -11.88
N ARG A 122 9.76 11.24 -11.46
CA ARG A 122 10.05 12.59 -10.96
C ARG A 122 10.90 12.54 -9.69
N PHE A 123 10.54 11.66 -8.75
CA PHE A 123 11.30 11.45 -7.52
C PHE A 123 12.74 11.04 -7.83
N LEU A 124 12.93 10.02 -8.67
CA LEU A 124 14.26 9.52 -9.06
C LEU A 124 15.10 10.57 -9.81
N MET A 125 14.50 11.38 -10.68
CA MET A 125 15.19 12.47 -11.38
C MET A 125 15.65 13.59 -10.43
N SER A 126 14.89 13.88 -9.37
CA SER A 126 15.22 14.95 -8.42
C SER A 126 16.42 14.63 -7.50
N ARG A 127 16.88 13.37 -7.51
CA ARG A 127 18.00 12.88 -6.70
C ARG A 127 19.35 12.90 -7.43
N ASN A 128 19.35 13.12 -8.74
CA ASN A 128 20.56 13.29 -9.58
C ASN A 128 20.98 14.75 -9.66
#